data_AF-A0A0K1EI11-F1
#
_entry.id   AF-A0A0K1EI11-F1
#
_cell.length_a   1.000
_cell.length_b   1.000
_cell.length_c   1.000
_cell.angle_alpha   90.00
_cell.angle_beta   90.00
_cell.angle_gamma   90.00
#
_symmetry.space_group_name_H-M   'P 1'
#
loop_
_entity.id
_entity.type
_entity.pdbx_description
1 polymer ?
#
loop_
_entity_poly.entity_id
_entity_poly.type
_entity_poly.pdbx_seq_one_letter_code
_entity_poly.pdbx_strand_id
1 'polypeptide(L)'
;MRTLSLFLLLLPALTGCEHLFGKAEPEEPGEVLGVFHVVGTRASNTCGEGALGATPTWEFDVELSREEGILYWNNGAELVLGSLADDDRTFSIEASSVVDMRTEETLAYAPCSLERRDIASGKLQKAGEDEIVPGFSGSLTYRFSPTADSECMDLIEGETALFTMLPCTMVYELAAVRLAASESE
;
A
#
# COMPACT_ATOMS: atom_id res chain seq x y z
N MET A 1 -76.01 -24.95 17.81
CA MET A 1 -76.06 -23.68 18.57
C MET A 1 -74.74 -23.51 19.30
N ARG A 2 -74.25 -22.25 19.38
CA ARG A 2 -73.00 -21.75 19.99
C ARG A 2 -71.73 -21.87 19.12
N THR A 3 -71.52 -20.94 18.19
CA THR A 3 -70.91 -19.58 18.31
C THR A 3 -69.41 -19.58 18.09
N LEU A 4 -69.05 -19.17 16.86
CA LEU A 4 -67.76 -18.67 16.42
C LEU A 4 -67.19 -17.63 17.40
N SER A 5 -65.87 -17.69 17.62
CA SER A 5 -65.08 -16.51 17.96
C SER A 5 -63.85 -16.47 17.06
N LEU A 6 -63.90 -15.50 16.15
CA LEU A 6 -62.76 -14.97 15.40
C LEU A 6 -61.67 -14.51 16.38
N PHE A 7 -60.43 -14.89 16.12
CA PHE A 7 -59.29 -14.05 16.48
C PHE A 7 -58.42 -13.85 15.24
N LEU A 8 -58.60 -12.67 14.64
CA LEU A 8 -57.82 -12.13 13.54
C LEU A 8 -56.47 -11.69 14.13
N LEU A 9 -55.39 -12.42 13.84
CA LEU A 9 -54.02 -11.98 14.16
C LEU A 9 -53.48 -11.19 12.96
N LEU A 10 -53.44 -9.86 13.10
CA LEU A 10 -52.67 -8.97 12.24
C LEU A 10 -51.17 -9.28 12.42
N LEU A 11 -50.52 -9.84 11.39
CA LEU A 11 -49.06 -9.80 11.29
C LEU A 11 -48.64 -8.48 10.64
N PRO A 12 -47.85 -7.62 11.31
CA PRO A 12 -47.19 -6.51 10.65
C PRO A 12 -46.04 -7.05 9.79
N ALA A 13 -46.12 -6.82 8.49
CA ALA A 13 -45.02 -7.01 7.56
C ALA A 13 -43.91 -6.00 7.89
N LEU A 14 -42.86 -6.45 8.56
CA LEU A 14 -41.59 -5.74 8.67
C LEU A 14 -40.77 -6.00 7.40
N THR A 15 -41.11 -5.32 6.32
CA THR A 15 -40.23 -5.18 5.15
C THR A 15 -39.39 -3.92 5.36
N GLY A 16 -38.08 -4.07 5.55
CA GLY A 16 -37.15 -2.93 5.48
C GLY A 16 -36.07 -2.93 6.55
N CYS A 17 -35.10 -3.84 6.44
CA CYS A 17 -33.79 -3.73 7.11
C CYS A 17 -32.70 -4.34 6.20
N GLU A 18 -32.62 -3.89 4.93
CA GLU A 18 -31.57 -4.35 3.99
C GLU A 18 -30.47 -3.30 3.73
N HIS A 19 -30.39 -2.23 4.54
CA HIS A 19 -29.38 -1.16 4.35
C HIS A 19 -28.47 -0.92 5.57
N LEU A 20 -28.43 -1.84 6.54
CA LEU A 20 -27.67 -1.65 7.78
C LEU A 20 -26.28 -2.30 7.83
N PHE A 21 -25.79 -2.91 6.73
CA PHE A 21 -24.51 -3.62 6.74
C PHE A 21 -23.56 -3.28 5.56
N GLY A 22 -23.66 -2.07 5.00
CA GLY A 22 -22.59 -1.53 4.17
C GLY A 22 -21.70 -0.64 5.03
N LYS A 23 -20.50 -1.10 5.43
CA LYS A 23 -19.45 -0.14 5.82
C LYS A 23 -19.17 0.67 4.56
N ALA A 24 -19.55 1.95 4.56
CA ALA A 24 -19.05 2.87 3.55
C ALA A 24 -17.52 2.84 3.67
N GLU A 25 -16.85 2.34 2.64
CA GLU A 25 -15.40 2.47 2.56
C GLU A 25 -15.10 3.97 2.57
N PRO A 26 -14.09 4.41 3.35
CA PRO A 26 -13.72 5.82 3.37
C PRO A 26 -13.39 6.26 1.95
N GLU A 27 -14.20 7.20 1.44
CA GLU A 27 -14.03 7.76 0.11
C GLU A 27 -12.65 8.39 -0.02
N GLU A 28 -11.88 7.99 -1.04
CA GLU A 28 -10.58 8.58 -1.29
C GLU A 28 -10.72 10.06 -1.68
N PRO A 29 -9.85 10.96 -1.18
CA PRO A 29 -9.90 12.36 -1.57
C PRO A 29 -9.56 12.58 -3.05
N GLY A 30 -10.23 13.54 -3.68
CA GLY A 30 -9.85 14.04 -5.01
C GLY A 30 -10.45 13.30 -6.21
N GLU A 31 -9.86 13.55 -7.38
CA GLU A 31 -10.22 12.90 -8.64
C GLU A 31 -9.61 11.49 -8.69
N VAL A 32 -10.45 10.46 -8.74
CA VAL A 32 -10.02 9.06 -8.88
C VAL A 32 -9.44 8.84 -10.29
N LEU A 33 -8.16 8.48 -10.35
CA LEU A 33 -7.47 8.09 -11.58
C LEU A 33 -7.76 6.62 -11.93
N GLY A 34 -7.97 5.79 -10.91
CA GLY A 34 -8.42 4.40 -11.01
C GLY A 34 -7.50 3.42 -10.30
N VAL A 35 -7.76 2.14 -10.52
CA VAL A 35 -6.96 1.03 -9.97
C VAL A 35 -5.93 0.58 -11.00
N PHE A 36 -4.69 0.37 -10.57
CA PHE A 36 -3.56 0.00 -11.41
C PHE A 36 -2.90 -1.26 -10.88
N HIS A 37 -2.67 -2.22 -11.76
CA HIS A 37 -1.82 -3.37 -11.46
C HIS A 37 -0.36 -2.99 -11.68
N VAL A 38 0.43 -3.02 -10.61
CA VAL A 38 1.84 -2.62 -10.59
C VAL A 38 2.71 -3.87 -10.59
N VAL A 39 3.68 -3.91 -11.50
CA VAL A 39 4.75 -4.91 -11.53
C VAL A 39 6.08 -4.22 -11.24
N GLY A 40 6.76 -4.64 -10.18
CA GLY A 40 8.10 -4.21 -9.83
C GLY A 40 9.14 -5.24 -10.28
N THR A 41 10.14 -4.81 -11.05
CA THR A 41 11.28 -5.65 -11.45
C THR A 41 12.57 -5.09 -10.86
N ARG A 42 13.31 -5.91 -10.11
CA ARG A 42 14.52 -5.48 -9.40
C ARG A 42 15.63 -5.12 -10.40
N ALA A 43 16.08 -3.86 -10.34
CA ALA A 43 17.20 -3.35 -11.11
C ALA A 43 18.53 -3.51 -10.37
N SER A 44 18.54 -3.31 -9.05
CA SER A 44 19.74 -3.47 -8.23
C SER A 44 19.40 -3.88 -6.79
N ASN A 45 20.36 -4.54 -6.14
CA ASN A 45 20.25 -4.96 -4.75
C ASN A 45 21.64 -4.95 -4.09
N THR A 46 21.85 -4.04 -3.14
CA THR A 46 23.09 -3.99 -2.34
C THR A 46 22.91 -4.64 -0.96
N CYS A 47 21.71 -5.11 -0.63
CA CYS A 47 21.41 -5.77 0.65
C CYS A 47 21.82 -7.25 0.67
N GLY A 48 22.14 -7.82 -0.49
CA GLY A 48 22.43 -9.25 -0.67
C GLY A 48 21.23 -10.03 -1.18
N GLU A 49 21.47 -11.14 -1.87
CA GLU A 49 20.40 -11.98 -2.41
C GLU A 49 19.57 -12.63 -1.30
N GLY A 50 18.24 -12.61 -1.45
CA GLY A 50 17.30 -13.12 -0.43
C GLY A 50 17.18 -12.27 0.84
N ALA A 51 17.97 -11.20 0.98
CA ALA A 51 17.89 -10.29 2.10
C ALA A 51 16.50 -9.67 2.23
N LEU A 52 16.00 -9.56 3.47
CA LEU A 52 14.78 -8.81 3.79
C LEU A 52 13.54 -9.27 2.99
N GLY A 53 13.51 -10.54 2.57
CA GLY A 53 12.43 -11.11 1.76
C GLY A 53 12.39 -10.60 0.31
N ALA A 54 13.47 -9.97 -0.17
CA ALA A 54 13.49 -9.33 -1.48
C ALA A 54 13.42 -10.35 -2.62
N THR A 55 12.33 -10.31 -3.37
CA THR A 55 12.17 -11.08 -4.61
C THR A 55 12.71 -10.29 -5.82
N PRO A 56 13.13 -10.96 -6.91
CA PRO A 56 13.49 -10.29 -8.16
C PRO A 56 12.30 -9.54 -8.80
N THR A 57 11.09 -10.03 -8.58
CA THR A 57 9.84 -9.46 -9.10
C THR A 57 8.74 -9.56 -8.06
N TRP A 58 7.85 -8.58 -8.04
CA TRP A 58 6.62 -8.59 -7.25
C TRP A 58 5.52 -7.84 -7.99
N GLU A 59 4.27 -8.05 -7.57
CA GLU A 59 3.10 -7.38 -8.12
C GLU A 59 2.09 -7.05 -7.02
N PHE A 60 1.36 -5.95 -7.18
CA PHE A 60 0.23 -5.57 -6.34
C PHE A 60 -0.65 -4.54 -7.07
N ASP A 61 -1.88 -4.35 -6.58
CA ASP A 61 -2.79 -3.35 -7.12
C ASP A 61 -2.77 -2.07 -6.26
N VAL A 62 -2.90 -0.91 -6.92
CA VAL A 62 -2.99 0.39 -6.25
C VAL A 62 -4.16 1.18 -6.77
N GLU A 63 -4.87 1.84 -5.86
CA GLU A 63 -5.81 2.90 -6.23
C GLU A 63 -5.09 4.25 -6.17
N LEU A 64 -5.21 5.02 -7.25
CA LEU A 64 -4.66 6.36 -7.34
C LEU A 64 -5.77 7.38 -7.47
N SER A 65 -5.65 8.45 -6.70
CA SER A 65 -6.46 9.66 -6.80
C SER A 65 -5.56 10.89 -6.71
N ARG A 66 -6.05 12.06 -7.15
CA ARG A 66 -5.26 13.31 -7.12
C ARG A 66 -6.09 14.54 -6.80
N GLU A 67 -5.45 15.52 -6.17
CA GLU A 67 -6.05 16.82 -5.87
C GLU A 67 -4.95 17.87 -5.65
N GLU A 68 -5.06 19.06 -6.27
CA GLU A 68 -4.19 20.21 -5.98
C GLU A 68 -2.67 19.93 -5.95
N GLY A 69 -2.16 19.11 -6.88
CA GLY A 69 -0.74 18.75 -6.95
C GLY A 69 -0.33 17.66 -5.96
N ILE A 70 -1.28 17.00 -5.29
CA ILE A 70 -1.09 15.84 -4.42
C ILE A 70 -1.50 14.59 -5.19
N LEU A 71 -0.68 13.55 -5.12
CA LEU A 71 -1.04 12.19 -5.53
C LEU A 71 -1.35 11.39 -4.27
N TYR A 72 -2.52 10.78 -4.24
CA TYR A 72 -2.89 9.81 -3.21
C TYR A 72 -2.61 8.41 -3.76
N TRP A 73 -1.83 7.62 -3.03
CA TRP A 73 -1.45 6.27 -3.39
C TRP A 73 -1.95 5.30 -2.33
N ASN A 74 -2.99 4.55 -2.64
CA ASN A 74 -3.55 3.54 -1.75
C ASN A 74 -3.12 2.15 -2.23
N ASN A 75 -2.36 1.44 -1.40
CA ASN A 75 -1.89 0.09 -1.67
C ASN A 75 -2.73 -1.00 -0.96
N GLY A 76 -3.90 -0.64 -0.43
CA GLY A 76 -4.79 -1.49 0.36
C GLY A 76 -4.36 -1.68 1.82
N ALA A 77 -3.14 -1.30 2.19
CA ALA A 77 -2.65 -1.31 3.58
C ALA A 77 -2.63 0.08 4.20
N GLU A 78 -2.25 1.10 3.41
CA GLU A 78 -2.14 2.48 3.82
C GLU A 78 -2.35 3.44 2.65
N LEU A 79 -2.81 4.65 2.97
CA LEU A 79 -2.87 5.79 2.06
C LEU A 79 -1.59 6.61 2.19
N VAL A 80 -0.75 6.60 1.15
CA VAL A 80 0.50 7.35 1.10
C VAL A 80 0.32 8.60 0.25
N LEU A 81 0.80 9.74 0.75
CA LEU A 81 0.72 11.00 0.04
C LEU A 81 2.01 11.24 -0.75
N GLY A 82 1.86 11.61 -2.01
CA GLY A 82 2.94 12.06 -2.90
C GLY A 82 2.67 13.43 -3.48
N SER A 83 3.65 13.95 -4.20
CA SER A 83 3.55 15.19 -4.97
C SER A 83 3.41 14.90 -6.46
N LEU A 84 2.59 15.67 -7.16
CA LEU A 84 2.57 15.81 -8.60
C LEU A 84 3.27 17.12 -9.00
N ALA A 85 4.07 17.05 -10.06
CA ALA A 85 4.64 18.24 -10.67
C ALA A 85 3.60 19.01 -11.50
N ASP A 86 3.94 20.24 -11.92
CA ASP A 86 3.09 21.12 -12.74
C ASP A 86 2.63 20.51 -14.09
N ASP A 87 3.21 19.39 -14.51
CA ASP A 87 2.77 18.66 -15.71
C ASP A 87 1.65 17.65 -15.42
N ASP A 88 1.14 17.63 -14.18
CA ASP A 88 0.11 16.74 -13.62
C ASP A 88 0.37 15.24 -13.86
N ARG A 89 1.65 14.87 -14.06
CA ARG A 89 2.03 13.52 -14.49
C ARG A 89 3.26 12.99 -13.79
N THR A 90 4.27 13.83 -13.58
CA THR A 90 5.48 13.44 -12.88
C THR A 90 5.18 13.39 -11.40
N PHE A 91 5.38 12.24 -10.76
CA PHE A 91 5.06 12.05 -9.34
C PHE A 91 6.29 11.64 -8.52
N SER A 92 6.23 11.93 -7.22
CA SER A 92 7.17 11.47 -6.21
C SER A 92 6.42 11.13 -4.93
N ILE A 93 6.73 9.99 -4.33
CA ILE A 93 6.15 9.49 -3.07
C ILE A 93 7.30 9.07 -2.15
N GLU A 94 7.21 9.43 -0.88
CA GLU A 94 8.15 8.99 0.15
C GLU A 94 7.38 8.50 1.37
N ALA A 95 7.71 7.28 1.82
CA ALA A 95 7.20 6.70 3.06
C ALA A 95 8.37 6.18 3.90
N SER A 96 8.20 6.11 5.21
CA SER A 96 9.21 5.56 6.10
C SER A 96 8.55 4.78 7.23
N SER A 97 9.16 3.65 7.60
CA SER A 97 8.77 2.86 8.76
C SER A 97 10.00 2.50 9.58
N VAL A 98 9.83 2.39 10.89
CA VAL A 98 10.87 1.89 11.79
C VAL A 98 10.39 0.57 12.36
N VAL A 99 11.19 -0.47 12.21
CA VAL A 99 10.93 -1.79 12.76
C VAL A 99 11.86 -2.02 13.93
N ASP A 100 11.28 -2.28 15.10
CA ASP A 100 12.03 -2.79 16.25
C ASP A 100 12.33 -4.28 16.01
N MET A 101 13.61 -4.64 16.06
CA MET A 101 14.08 -6.00 15.89
C MET A 101 14.15 -6.75 17.22
N ARG A 102 13.95 -6.06 18.34
CA ARG A 102 13.83 -6.68 19.66
C ARG A 102 12.44 -7.29 19.83
N THR A 103 12.45 -8.42 20.50
CA THR A 103 11.25 -9.11 21.01
C THR A 103 11.11 -8.84 22.50
N GLU A 104 9.96 -9.20 23.08
CA GLU A 104 9.76 -9.11 24.55
C GLU A 104 10.88 -9.79 25.35
N GLU A 105 11.41 -10.90 24.83
CA GLU A 105 12.48 -11.68 25.45
C GLU A 105 13.85 -11.00 25.38
N THR A 106 14.04 -10.02 24.50
CA THR A 106 15.33 -9.35 24.24
C THR A 106 15.31 -7.86 24.61
N LEU A 107 14.29 -7.38 25.31
CA LEU A 107 14.21 -5.98 25.78
C LEU A 107 15.31 -5.58 26.77
N ALA A 108 16.01 -6.55 27.36
CA ALA A 108 17.14 -6.28 28.25
C ALA A 108 18.43 -5.88 27.50
N TYR A 109 18.48 -6.10 26.18
CA TYR A 109 19.60 -5.70 25.33
C TYR A 109 19.47 -4.23 24.90
N ALA A 110 20.55 -3.67 24.37
CA ALA A 110 20.50 -2.33 23.78
C ALA A 110 19.47 -2.26 22.63
N PRO A 111 18.85 -1.10 22.38
CA PRO A 111 17.87 -0.94 21.30
C PRO A 111 18.43 -1.44 19.97
N CYS A 112 17.58 -2.08 19.17
CA CYS A 112 17.95 -2.50 17.83
C CYS A 112 16.76 -2.28 16.90
N SER A 113 16.82 -1.23 16.09
CA SER A 113 15.78 -0.90 15.14
C SER A 113 16.33 -0.53 13.77
N LEU A 114 15.53 -0.83 12.75
CA LEU A 114 15.84 -0.58 11.35
C LEU A 114 14.83 0.41 10.79
N GLU A 115 15.31 1.51 10.21
CA GLU A 115 14.49 2.37 9.36
C GLU A 115 14.47 1.79 7.94
N ARG A 116 13.27 1.61 7.41
CA ARG A 116 13.02 1.41 5.98
C ARG A 116 12.42 2.69 5.41
N ARG A 117 13.02 3.21 4.35
CA ARG A 117 12.52 4.35 3.59
C ARG A 117 12.23 3.96 2.15
N ASP A 118 11.02 4.25 1.71
CA ASP A 118 10.46 3.83 0.43
C ASP A 118 10.29 5.10 -0.41
N ILE A 119 10.98 5.19 -1.54
CA ILE A 119 10.96 6.36 -2.42
C ILE A 119 10.51 5.91 -3.80
N ALA A 120 9.28 6.27 -4.18
CA ALA A 120 8.77 6.03 -5.53
C ALA A 120 8.81 7.32 -6.34
N SER A 121 9.23 7.24 -7.60
CA SER A 121 9.14 8.36 -8.54
C SER A 121 8.84 7.87 -9.94
N GLY A 122 8.06 8.62 -10.70
CA GLY A 122 7.63 8.15 -12.01
C GLY A 122 6.82 9.15 -12.79
N LYS A 123 6.17 8.65 -13.85
CA LYS A 123 5.32 9.44 -14.73
C LYS A 123 4.04 8.68 -15.07
N LEU A 124 2.91 9.34 -14.85
CA LEU A 124 1.62 8.90 -15.39
C LEU A 124 1.68 8.95 -16.92
N GLN A 125 1.18 7.90 -17.56
CA GLN A 125 1.00 7.87 -19.00
C GLN A 125 0.01 8.97 -19.40
N LYS A 126 0.19 9.53 -20.61
CA LYS A 126 -0.68 10.60 -21.07
C LYS A 126 -2.09 10.03 -21.25
N ALA A 127 -3.08 10.71 -20.68
CA ALA A 127 -4.47 10.35 -20.89
C ALA A 127 -4.89 10.50 -22.36
N GLY A 128 -5.81 9.65 -22.80
CA GLY A 128 -6.44 9.71 -24.12
C GLY A 128 -7.49 10.81 -24.22
N GLU A 129 -8.35 10.73 -25.24
CA GLU A 129 -9.47 11.66 -25.42
C GLU A 129 -10.50 11.58 -24.28
N ASP A 130 -10.63 10.42 -23.65
CA ASP A 130 -11.55 10.18 -22.53
C ASP A 130 -10.97 10.61 -21.16
N GLU A 131 -9.83 11.31 -21.15
CA GLU A 131 -9.11 11.76 -19.93
C GLU A 131 -8.68 10.62 -18.97
N ILE A 132 -8.80 9.37 -19.40
CA ILE A 132 -8.38 8.19 -18.66
C ILE A 132 -6.86 8.01 -18.75
N VAL A 133 -6.20 7.93 -17.59
CA VAL A 133 -4.77 7.57 -17.48
C VAL A 133 -4.59 6.06 -17.68
N PRO A 134 -3.91 5.59 -18.73
CA PRO A 134 -3.85 4.15 -19.03
C PRO A 134 -2.87 3.36 -18.13
N GLY A 135 -1.93 4.03 -17.46
CA GLY A 135 -0.90 3.39 -16.67
C GLY A 135 0.16 4.38 -16.19
N PHE A 136 1.23 3.86 -15.58
CA PHE A 136 2.40 4.66 -15.23
C PHE A 136 3.68 3.83 -15.28
N SER A 137 4.83 4.51 -15.30
CA SER A 137 6.15 3.89 -15.19
C SER A 137 7.02 4.71 -14.25
N GLY A 138 7.95 4.06 -13.55
CA GLY A 138 8.81 4.75 -12.60
C GLY A 138 9.83 3.83 -11.95
N SER A 139 10.33 4.25 -10.80
CA SER A 139 11.22 3.48 -9.96
C SER A 139 10.75 3.52 -8.51
N LEU A 140 11.02 2.45 -7.77
CA LEU A 140 10.86 2.36 -6.33
C LEU A 140 12.20 1.99 -5.70
N THR A 141 12.67 2.84 -4.79
CA THR A 141 13.90 2.63 -4.04
C THR A 141 13.57 2.36 -2.59
N TYR A 142 13.97 1.19 -2.10
CA TYR A 142 13.97 0.87 -0.68
C TYR A 142 15.36 1.15 -0.11
N ARG A 143 15.44 1.97 0.93
CA ARG A 143 16.66 2.21 1.71
C ARG A 143 16.49 1.65 3.11
N PHE A 144 17.49 0.90 3.56
CA PHE A 144 17.51 0.32 4.90
C PHE A 144 18.70 0.87 5.65
N SER A 145 18.47 1.35 6.88
CA SER A 145 19.51 1.92 7.72
C SER A 145 19.22 1.65 9.19
N PRO A 146 20.23 1.34 10.02
CA PRO A 146 20.04 1.29 11.46
C PRO A 146 19.58 2.67 11.95
N THR A 147 18.66 2.72 12.91
CA THR A 147 18.33 4.00 13.55
C THR A 147 19.49 4.48 14.42
N ALA A 148 19.45 5.74 14.85
CA ALA A 148 20.39 6.23 15.86
C ALA A 148 20.41 5.31 17.10
N ASP A 149 21.61 5.09 17.64
CA ASP A 149 21.86 4.27 18.82
C ASP A 149 21.46 2.79 18.71
N SER A 150 21.17 2.29 17.50
CA SER A 150 20.88 0.87 17.28
C SER A 150 22.13 0.01 17.40
N GLU A 151 22.07 -0.96 18.31
CA GLU A 151 23.11 -1.94 18.62
C GLU A 151 22.56 -3.34 18.36
N CYS A 152 22.78 -3.85 17.14
CA CYS A 152 22.18 -5.09 16.66
C CYS A 152 23.20 -6.24 16.50
N MET A 153 24.44 -6.05 16.96
CA MET A 153 25.54 -7.00 16.74
C MET A 153 25.25 -8.40 17.29
N ASP A 154 24.49 -8.49 18.38
CA ASP A 154 24.07 -9.74 18.99
C ASP A 154 23.03 -10.52 18.18
N LEU A 155 22.30 -9.85 17.27
CA LEU A 155 21.36 -10.47 16.34
C LEU A 155 22.03 -10.96 15.04
N ILE A 156 23.34 -10.74 14.88
CA ILE A 156 24.12 -11.11 13.69
C ILE A 156 24.61 -12.57 13.77
N GLU A 157 24.59 -13.20 14.94
CA GLU A 157 24.98 -14.62 15.08
C GLU A 157 23.88 -15.56 14.54
N GLY A 158 23.92 -15.85 13.23
CA GLY A 158 22.97 -16.74 12.54
C GLY A 158 23.03 -16.61 11.01
N GLU A 159 22.05 -17.18 10.28
CA GLU A 159 21.86 -17.01 8.82
C GLU A 159 21.62 -15.53 8.39
N THR A 160 21.53 -14.61 9.35
CA THR A 160 21.25 -13.19 9.16
C THR A 160 22.51 -12.32 9.21
N ALA A 161 23.44 -12.55 8.29
CA ALA A 161 24.53 -11.61 7.96
C ALA A 161 24.04 -10.29 7.28
N LEU A 162 22.75 -9.95 7.42
CA LEU A 162 22.11 -8.82 6.75
C LEU A 162 22.52 -7.48 7.36
N PHE A 163 22.79 -7.45 8.67
CA PHE A 163 23.11 -6.20 9.37
C PHE A 163 24.48 -5.64 8.98
N THR A 164 25.43 -6.49 8.59
CA THR A 164 26.75 -6.03 8.11
C THR A 164 26.70 -5.37 6.74
N MET A 165 25.62 -5.57 5.98
CA MET A 165 25.42 -4.93 4.68
C MET A 165 24.75 -3.56 4.80
N LEU A 166 24.28 -3.18 5.99
CA LEU A 166 23.61 -1.91 6.22
C LEU A 166 24.61 -0.74 6.36
N PRO A 167 24.29 0.46 5.86
CA PRO A 167 23.09 0.80 5.10
C PRO A 167 23.11 0.18 3.69
N CYS A 168 21.94 -0.28 3.24
CA CYS A 168 21.81 -0.91 1.92
C CYS A 168 20.59 -0.36 1.16
N THR A 169 20.53 -0.67 -0.13
CA THR A 169 19.48 -0.18 -1.03
C THR A 169 19.03 -1.27 -2.00
N MET A 170 17.74 -1.27 -2.32
CA MET A 170 17.14 -2.05 -3.40
C MET A 170 16.37 -1.14 -4.32
N VAL A 171 16.56 -1.30 -5.63
CA VAL A 171 15.89 -0.49 -6.65
C VAL A 171 15.07 -1.41 -7.55
N TYR A 172 13.80 -1.04 -7.75
CA TYR A 172 12.87 -1.69 -8.66
C TYR A 172 12.45 -0.70 -9.74
N GLU A 173 12.40 -1.16 -10.98
CA GLU A 173 11.66 -0.48 -12.06
C GLU A 173 10.18 -0.87 -11.94
N LEU A 174 9.31 0.12 -12.06
CA LEU A 174 7.86 -0.05 -11.98
C LEU A 174 7.24 0.09 -13.37
N ALA A 175 6.36 -0.85 -13.69
CA ALA A 175 5.41 -0.72 -14.78
C ALA A 175 4.02 -1.00 -14.25
N ALA A 176 3.07 -0.10 -14.52
CA ALA A 176 1.71 -0.23 -14.06
C ALA A 176 0.71 -0.04 -15.20
N VAL A 177 -0.33 -0.86 -15.20
CA VAL A 177 -1.41 -0.82 -16.18
C VAL A 177 -2.73 -0.64 -15.45
N ARG A 178 -3.57 0.28 -15.93
CA ARG A 178 -4.91 0.48 -15.37
C ARG A 178 -5.76 -0.76 -15.55
N LEU A 179 -6.41 -1.20 -14.47
CA LEU A 179 -7.40 -2.25 -14.52
C LEU A 179 -8.70 -1.71 -15.14
N ALA A 180 -9.40 -2.55 -15.89
CA ALA A 180 -10.74 -2.21 -16.32
C ALA A 180 -11.61 -2.01 -15.07
N ALA A 181 -12.49 -0.99 -15.10
CA ALA A 181 -13.49 -0.84 -14.05
C ALA A 181 -14.27 -2.16 -13.96
N SER A 182 -14.20 -2.83 -12.81
CA SER A 182 -15.08 -3.96 -12.55
C SER A 182 -16.49 -3.39 -12.52
N GLU A 183 -17.32 -3.75 -13.51
CA GLU A 183 -18.76 -3.58 -13.40
C GLU A 183 -19.19 -4.41 -12.19
N SER A 184 -19.46 -3.74 -11.08
CA SER A 184 -20.07 -4.37 -9.91
C SER A 184 -21.46 -4.84 -10.32
N GLU A 185 -21.61 -6.15 -10.59
CA GLU A 185 -22.90 -6.83 -10.75
C GLU A 185 -23.73 -6.78 -9.47
#